data_AF-A0A7V7D932-F1
#
_entry.id   AF-A0A7V7D932-F1
#
_cell.length_a   1.000
_cell.length_b   1.000
_cell.length_c   1.000
_cell.angle_alpha   90.00
_cell.angle_beta   90.00
_cell.angle_gamma   90.00
#
_symmetry.space_group_name_H-M   'P 1'
#
loop_
_entity.id
_entity.type
_entity.pdbx_description
1 polymer ?
#
loop_
_entity_poly.entity_id
_entity_poly.type
_entity_poly.pdbx_seq_one_letter_code
_entity_poly.pdbx_strand_id
1 'polypeptide(L)'
;MVGLENKGFKTIHGIVIPAEWDHEGSVTSVDIMGRDESSYRVENIASARGLLKFLQQEVTATGKIKELSTGKFEIRIVDYKLPNPLSNRNA
;
A
#
# COMPACT_ATOMS: atom_id res chain seq x y z
N MET A 1 -31.04 12.12 -9.83
CA MET A 1 -29.69 11.70 -10.24
C MET A 1 -28.90 11.38 -8.97
N VAL A 2 -28.75 10.10 -8.64
CA VAL A 2 -28.00 9.67 -7.44
C VAL A 2 -26.62 9.22 -7.91
N GLY A 3 -25.58 9.82 -7.31
CA GLY A 3 -24.18 9.59 -7.66
C GLY A 3 -23.78 8.13 -7.45
N LEU A 4 -22.99 7.62 -8.39
CA LEU A 4 -22.42 6.29 -8.35
C LEU A 4 -21.61 6.11 -7.06
N GLU A 5 -22.15 5.28 -6.17
CA GLU A 5 -21.51 4.86 -4.94
C GLU A 5 -20.27 4.00 -5.26
N ASN A 6 -19.08 4.61 -5.17
CA ASN A 6 -17.77 3.94 -5.18
C ASN A 6 -17.63 3.05 -3.92
N LYS A 7 -18.39 1.96 -3.83
CA LYS A 7 -18.32 1.02 -2.71
C LYS A 7 -17.17 0.03 -2.91
N GLY A 8 -15.96 0.43 -2.53
CA GLY A 8 -14.91 -0.54 -2.15
C GLY A 8 -13.47 -0.17 -2.46
N PHE A 9 -13.21 0.76 -3.38
CA PHE A 9 -11.85 1.18 -3.70
C PHE A 9 -11.44 2.40 -2.87
N LYS A 10 -10.27 2.33 -2.26
CA LYS A 10 -9.64 3.42 -1.51
C LYS A 10 -8.23 3.65 -2.03
N THR A 11 -7.80 4.91 -1.95
CA THR A 11 -6.42 5.32 -2.21
C THR A 11 -5.73 5.58 -0.90
N ILE A 12 -4.59 4.95 -0.70
CA ILE A 12 -3.72 5.08 0.47
C ILE A 12 -2.47 5.84 0.03
N HIS A 13 -2.14 6.88 0.78
CA HIS A 13 -0.86 7.54 0.71
C HIS A 13 -0.04 7.11 1.92
N GLY A 14 1.11 6.51 1.69
CA GLY A 14 1.89 5.90 2.78
C GLY A 14 3.28 5.48 2.37
N ILE A 15 3.96 4.79 3.29
CA ILE A 15 5.31 4.27 3.09
C ILE A 15 5.24 2.74 3.05
N VAL A 16 5.93 2.13 2.09
CA VAL A 16 6.04 0.67 2.05
C VAL A 16 7.00 0.19 3.13
N ILE A 17 6.56 -0.68 4.02
CA ILE A 17 7.37 -1.25 5.10
C ILE A 17 7.39 -2.78 5.02
N PRO A 18 8.48 -3.43 5.45
CA PRO A 18 8.50 -4.88 5.53
C PRO A 18 7.54 -5.37 6.62
N ALA A 19 6.85 -6.47 6.35
CA ALA A 19 5.83 -6.99 7.26
C ALA A 19 6.13 -8.42 7.74
N GLU A 20 6.75 -9.23 6.89
CA GLU A 20 7.27 -10.56 7.22
C GLU A 20 8.61 -10.80 6.54
N TRP A 21 9.41 -11.64 7.19
CA TRP A 21 10.72 -12.09 6.72
C TRP A 21 10.75 -13.62 6.74
N ASP A 22 11.45 -14.22 5.78
CA ASP A 22 11.81 -15.63 5.87
C ASP A 22 13.03 -15.85 6.77
N HIS A 23 13.40 -17.12 6.93
CA HIS A 23 14.54 -17.53 7.75
C HIS A 23 15.90 -17.09 7.19
N GLU A 24 15.95 -16.70 5.91
CA GLU A 24 17.16 -16.17 5.26
C GLU A 24 17.26 -14.64 5.37
N GLY A 25 16.26 -14.00 5.99
CA GLY A 25 16.19 -12.55 6.17
C GLY A 25 15.60 -11.80 4.98
N SER A 26 15.03 -12.50 4.00
CA SER A 26 14.37 -11.87 2.85
C SER A 26 12.94 -11.48 3.19
N VAL A 27 12.52 -10.30 2.75
CA VAL A 27 11.15 -9.80 2.98
C VAL A 27 10.17 -10.57 2.09
N THR A 28 9.19 -11.23 2.71
CA THR A 28 8.19 -12.06 2.01
C THR A 28 6.83 -11.38 1.86
N SER A 29 6.55 -10.36 2.68
CA SER A 29 5.36 -9.52 2.57
C SER A 29 5.61 -8.09 3.02
N VAL A 30 4.75 -7.19 2.56
CA VAL A 30 4.84 -5.75 2.84
C VAL A 30 3.52 -5.20 3.35
N ASP A 31 3.63 -4.18 4.19
CA ASP A 31 2.54 -3.30 4.59
C ASP A 31 2.73 -1.93 3.95
N ILE A 32 1.63 -1.22 3.76
CA ILE A 32 1.65 0.23 3.51
C ILE A 32 1.24 0.90 4.82
N MET A 33 2.17 1.62 5.44
CA MET A 33 1.86 2.47 6.59
C MET A 33 1.26 3.77 6.09
N GLY A 34 -0.05 3.92 6.26
CA GLY A 34 -0.80 5.10 5.84
C GLY A 34 -0.49 6.31 6.72
N ARG A 35 -0.74 7.51 6.18
CA ARG A 35 -0.67 8.77 6.94
C ARG A 35 -1.75 8.90 8.01
N ASP A 36 -2.77 8.06 7.94
CA ASP A 36 -3.85 7.90 8.92
C ASP A 36 -3.48 6.95 10.07
N GLU A 37 -2.17 6.69 10.25
CA GLU A 37 -1.60 5.79 11.26
C GLU A 37 -2.07 4.33 11.13
N SER A 38 -2.83 4.01 10.08
CA SER A 38 -3.32 2.66 9.81
C SER A 38 -2.30 1.89 8.98
N SER A 39 -2.11 0.61 9.32
CA SER A 39 -1.29 -0.30 8.51
C SER A 39 -2.18 -1.17 7.62
N TYR A 40 -1.80 -1.26 6.35
CA TYR A 40 -2.52 -2.00 5.32
C TYR A 40 -1.64 -3.10 4.73
N ARG A 41 -1.94 -4.36 5.07
CA ARG A 41 -1.25 -5.54 4.56
C ARG A 41 -1.59 -5.78 3.10
N VAL A 42 -0.59 -5.95 2.23
CA VAL A 42 -0.84 -6.19 0.80
C VAL A 42 -1.28 -7.64 0.57
N GLU A 43 -2.48 -7.82 0.04
CA GLU A 43 -3.08 -9.12 -0.26
C GLU A 43 -2.41 -9.70 -1.53
N ASN A 44 -1.53 -10.69 -1.36
CA ASN A 44 -0.82 -11.51 -2.37
C ASN A 44 0.62 -11.08 -2.74
N ILE A 45 1.48 -12.10 -2.83
CA ILE A 45 2.90 -12.09 -3.25
C ILE A 45 3.11 -11.39 -4.60
N ALA A 46 2.23 -11.54 -5.60
CA ALA A 46 2.45 -10.93 -6.92
C ALA A 46 2.46 -9.40 -6.85
N SER A 47 1.47 -8.81 -6.16
CA SER A 47 1.38 -7.37 -5.94
C SER A 47 2.45 -6.89 -4.95
N ALA A 48 2.70 -7.69 -3.90
CA ALA A 48 3.77 -7.41 -2.94
C ALA A 48 5.16 -7.39 -3.60
N ARG A 49 5.45 -8.29 -4.54
CA ARG A 49 6.73 -8.34 -5.27
C ARG A 49 7.04 -7.07 -6.05
N GLY A 50 6.02 -6.41 -6.60
CA GLY A 50 6.19 -5.10 -7.21
C GLY A 50 6.61 -4.06 -6.18
N LEU A 51 5.96 -4.06 -5.02
CA LEU A 51 6.21 -3.11 -3.93
C LEU A 51 7.48 -3.39 -3.11
N LEU A 52 7.99 -4.62 -3.08
CA LEU A 52 9.26 -4.96 -2.42
C LEU A 52 10.43 -4.10 -2.93
N LYS A 53 10.38 -3.68 -4.20
CA LYS A 53 11.39 -2.80 -4.80
C LYS A 53 11.35 -1.36 -4.26
N PHE A 54 10.29 -1.01 -3.54
CA PHE A 54 10.01 0.33 -3.03
C PHE A 54 9.94 0.34 -1.50
N LEU A 55 10.56 -0.64 -0.82
CA LEU A 55 10.70 -0.63 0.62
C LEU A 55 11.28 0.71 1.11
N GLN A 56 10.68 1.25 2.16
CA GLN A 56 10.98 2.55 2.77
C GLN A 56 10.76 3.76 1.85
N GLN A 57 10.07 3.58 0.71
CA GLN A 57 9.67 4.68 -0.16
C GLN A 57 8.20 5.01 0.02
N GLU A 58 7.86 6.28 -0.20
CA GLU A 58 6.47 6.71 -0.29
C GLU A 58 5.80 6.11 -1.53
N VAL A 59 4.51 5.82 -1.43
CA VAL A 59 3.67 5.32 -2.51
C VAL A 59 2.24 5.85 -2.36
N THR A 60 1.58 6.07 -3.49
CA THR A 60 0.12 6.24 -3.56
C THR A 60 -0.46 4.97 -4.16
N ALA A 61 -1.10 4.13 -3.36
CA ALA A 61 -1.67 2.86 -3.80
C ALA A 61 -3.20 2.93 -3.83
N THR A 62 -3.81 2.46 -4.90
CA THR A 62 -5.27 2.36 -5.02
C THR A 62 -5.67 0.89 -5.07
N GLY A 63 -6.64 0.53 -4.25
CA GLY A 63 -7.04 -0.87 -4.11
C GLY A 63 -8.31 -1.07 -3.30
N LYS A 64 -8.73 -2.33 -3.22
CA LYS A 64 -9.88 -2.71 -2.40
C LYS A 64 -9.39 -3.03 -0.99
N ILE A 65 -9.96 -2.35 0.00
CA ILE A 65 -9.60 -2.55 1.41
C ILE A 65 -10.61 -3.45 2.08
N LYS A 66 -10.11 -4.39 2.89
CA LYS A 66 -10.90 -5.26 3.75
C LYS A 66 -10.38 -5.12 5.17
N GLU A 67 -11.27 -4.84 6.11
CA GLU A 67 -10.96 -4.94 7.52
C GLU A 67 -11.06 -6.41 7.96
N LEU A 68 -10.04 -6.88 8.65
CA LEU A 68 -10.02 -8.21 9.26
C LEU A 68 -10.63 -8.15 10.66
N SER A 69 -11.12 -9.29 11.15
CA SER A 69 -11.65 -9.42 12.52
C SER A 69 -10.63 -9.09 13.62
N THR A 70 -9.35 -9.01 13.27
CA THR A 70 -8.23 -8.63 14.14
C THR A 70 -8.05 -7.11 14.27
N GLY A 71 -8.86 -6.29 13.57
CA GLY A 71 -8.71 -4.84 13.49
C GLY A 71 -7.59 -4.38 12.56
N LYS A 72 -6.97 -5.32 11.81
CA LYS A 72 -5.99 -5.02 10.76
C LYS A 72 -6.69 -4.80 9.42
N PHE A 73 -6.05 -4.03 8.54
CA PHE A 73 -6.53 -3.88 7.17
C PHE A 73 -5.70 -4.69 6.18
N GLU A 74 -6.37 -5.30 5.22
CA GLU A 74 -5.77 -5.86 4.02
C GLU A 74 -6.15 -5.01 2.81
N ILE A 75 -5.21 -4.81 1.89
CA ILE A 75 -5.45 -4.14 0.62
C ILE A 75 -5.07 -5.05 -0.56
N ARG A 76 -6.02 -5.22 -1.48
CA ARG A 76 -5.72 -5.70 -2.82
C ARG A 76 -5.42 -4.53 -3.73
N ILE A 77 -4.15 -4.36 -4.08
CA ILE A 77 -3.70 -3.26 -4.93
C ILE A 77 -4.11 -3.51 -6.38
N VAL A 78 -4.71 -2.49 -6.99
CA VAL A 78 -5.04 -2.45 -8.42
C VAL A 78 -4.05 -1.58 -9.18
N ASP A 79 -3.63 -0.46 -8.59
CA ASP A 79 -2.65 0.45 -9.18
C ASP A 79 -1.82 1.12 -8.08
N TYR A 80 -0.61 1.58 -8.41
CA TYR A 80 0.19 2.40 -7.52
C TYR A 80 1.07 3.38 -8.28
N LYS A 81 1.36 4.52 -7.65
CA LYS A 81 2.23 5.57 -8.15
C LYS A 81 3.29 5.91 -7.13
N LEU A 82 4.52 6.08 -7.60
CA LEU A 82 5.60 6.60 -6.81
C LEU A 82 5.55 8.14 -6.80
N PRO A 83 6.02 8.80 -5.74
CA PRO A 83 6.21 10.24 -5.73
C PRO A 83 7.11 10.60 -6.92
N ASN A 84 6.71 11.61 -7.68
CA ASN A 84 7.56 12.12 -8.75
C ASN A 84 8.77 12.84 -8.11
N PRO A 85 10.01 12.31 -8.23
CA PRO A 85 11.17 12.92 -7.59
C PRO A 85 11.55 14.28 -8.20
N LEU A 86 10.91 14.71 -9.30
CA LEU A 86 11.24 15.96 -10.01
C LEU A 86 10.29 17.13 -9.72
N SER A 87 9.38 17.03 -8.75
CA SER A 87 8.42 18.13 -8.48
C SER A 87 8.97 19.26 -7.59
N ASN A 88 10.23 19.20 -7.15
CA ASN A 88 10.85 20.19 -6.25
C ASN A 88 12.13 20.84 -6.83
N ARG A 89 12.07 21.25 -8.09
CA ARG A 89 12.96 22.30 -8.62
C ARG A 89 12.09 23.46 -9.07
N ASN A 90 11.75 24.38 -8.18
CA ASN A 90 11.41 25.79 -8.45
C ASN A 90 10.99 26.49 -7.15
N ALA A 91 11.94 27.19 -6.52
CA ALA A 91 11.79 28.54 -5.95
C ALA A 91 13.14 28.99 -5.39
#